data_AF-A0A562M411-F1
#
_entry.id   AF-A0A562M411-F1
#
_cell.length_a   1.000
_cell.length_b   1.000
_cell.length_c   1.000
_cell.angle_alpha   90.00
_cell.angle_beta   90.00
_cell.angle_gamma   90.00
#
_symmetry.space_group_name_H-M   'P 1'
#
loop_
_entity.id
_entity.type
_entity.pdbx_description
1 polymer ?
#
loop_
_entity_poly.entity_id
_entity_poly.type
_entity_poly.pdbx_seq_one_letter_code
_entity_poly.pdbx_strand_id
1 'polypeptide(L)'
;MKNSIFYLIAILAFCSLHEMNAQVGVGTTVPNGALDVTSSNDGLLIPRVALAATNLAAPLTSPTVSELVYNTATVAGINGVNPGYYYWDGTLWIALSTGKNADWSLTGNSGTTAGTNFIGTTDAQDFRIKTGVGGVDRWNISNTNNGQLQSYALGTAALPAYSWQTDTNTGLFSPGADILGTATAGNERMRVEADGDVGIGTTAASYKLSIRNDQDGYGVMSIDNATAGGFSGVYFLQNTVYRGHIGYVNTGGASTFGGKGSYQLASGNRHMLFSTNSGSETYLERMIIAQDGRVGINTNPTNLSATIQPTSTLQVNGSVAVGVVRLNVGGGGLTYTVPGTISKVILDASGGGTLTVELPDPTTCAGRLISVSRGTGTKTITIDPVGGNNIQSLDGTIGNTTSLPLHSAAGSGVNIQFWSDGVIWYR
;
A
#
# COMPACT_ATOMS: atom_id res chain seq x y z
N MET A 1 -108.70 -30.94 40.86
CA MET A 1 -107.57 -30.03 41.20
C MET A 1 -106.22 -30.75 41.31
N LYS A 2 -106.09 -31.91 41.97
CA LYS A 2 -104.79 -32.63 42.09
C LYS A 2 -104.17 -33.08 40.76
N ASN A 3 -104.97 -33.58 39.81
CA ASN A 3 -104.45 -34.04 38.51
C ASN A 3 -104.00 -32.87 37.61
N SER A 4 -104.70 -31.74 37.65
CA SER A 4 -104.35 -30.54 36.88
C SER A 4 -103.03 -29.90 37.31
N ILE A 5 -102.70 -29.96 38.61
CA ILE A 5 -101.40 -29.50 39.15
C ILE A 5 -100.26 -30.42 38.68
N PHE A 6 -100.50 -31.73 38.58
CA PHE A 6 -99.48 -32.68 38.11
C PHE A 6 -99.11 -32.44 36.64
N TYR A 7 -100.10 -32.19 35.78
CA TYR A 7 -99.85 -31.82 34.38
C TYR A 7 -99.17 -30.46 34.23
N LEU A 8 -99.51 -29.49 35.08
CA LEU A 8 -98.87 -28.18 35.08
C LEU A 8 -97.40 -28.26 35.52
N ILE A 9 -97.09 -29.03 36.57
CA ILE A 9 -95.72 -29.29 37.04
C ILE A 9 -94.91 -30.04 35.98
N ALA A 10 -95.52 -31.03 35.30
CA ALA A 10 -94.86 -31.76 34.21
C ALA A 10 -94.56 -30.86 33.01
N ILE A 11 -95.46 -29.95 32.65
CA ILE A 11 -95.26 -28.96 31.58
C ILE A 11 -94.20 -27.93 31.96
N LEU A 12 -94.21 -27.40 33.19
CA LEU A 12 -93.17 -26.49 33.67
C LEU A 12 -91.79 -27.15 33.76
N ALA A 13 -91.71 -28.43 34.12
CA ALA A 13 -90.46 -29.21 34.11
C ALA A 13 -89.95 -29.49 32.68
N PHE A 14 -90.85 -29.65 31.71
CA PHE A 14 -90.48 -29.77 30.30
C PHE A 14 -90.05 -28.43 29.69
N CYS A 15 -90.66 -27.32 30.12
CA CYS A 15 -90.32 -25.96 29.69
C CYS A 15 -89.05 -25.40 30.37
N SER A 16 -88.48 -26.04 31.39
CA SER A 16 -87.21 -25.62 32.01
C SER A 16 -85.94 -26.14 31.31
N LEU A 17 -86.07 -26.85 30.18
CA LEU A 17 -84.94 -27.44 29.43
C LEU A 17 -84.37 -26.53 28.32
N HIS A 18 -84.50 -25.20 28.42
CA HIS A 18 -84.33 -24.29 27.28
C HIS A 18 -82.90 -23.90 26.89
N GLU A 19 -81.85 -24.49 27.47
CA GLU A 19 -80.47 -24.22 27.00
C GLU A 19 -79.64 -25.51 26.94
N MET A 20 -79.94 -26.35 25.94
CA MET A 20 -78.97 -27.37 25.52
C MET A 20 -78.03 -26.75 24.49
N ASN A 21 -76.77 -26.55 24.87
CA ASN A 21 -75.72 -26.13 23.93
C ASN A 21 -75.56 -27.21 22.85
N ALA A 22 -75.65 -26.82 21.57
CA ALA A 22 -75.53 -27.72 20.42
C ALA A 22 -74.09 -28.17 20.10
N GLN A 23 -73.19 -28.11 21.08
CA GLN A 23 -71.79 -28.48 20.94
C GLN A 23 -71.64 -30.01 20.85
N VAL A 24 -70.86 -30.45 19.87
CA VAL A 24 -70.57 -31.87 19.66
C VAL A 24 -69.24 -32.19 20.32
N GLY A 25 -69.30 -32.88 21.47
CA GLY A 25 -68.14 -33.49 22.10
C GLY A 25 -67.97 -34.93 21.65
N VAL A 26 -66.79 -35.29 21.15
CA VAL A 26 -66.41 -36.69 20.88
C VAL A 26 -65.21 -37.01 21.76
N GLY A 27 -65.40 -37.91 22.74
CA GLY A 27 -64.35 -38.25 23.71
C GLY A 27 -64.15 -37.24 24.84
N THR A 28 -64.99 -36.19 24.94
CA THR A 28 -65.01 -35.22 26.04
C THR A 28 -66.44 -34.86 26.44
N THR A 29 -66.68 -34.64 27.74
CA THR A 29 -67.97 -34.16 28.27
C THR A 29 -68.01 -32.63 28.43
N VAL A 30 -66.87 -31.95 28.21
CA VAL A 30 -66.74 -30.49 28.31
C VAL A 30 -66.08 -29.96 27.02
N PRO A 31 -66.83 -29.87 25.90
CA PRO A 31 -66.29 -29.34 24.65
C PRO A 31 -65.88 -27.87 24.75
N ASN A 32 -64.72 -27.50 24.19
CA ASN A 32 -64.23 -26.12 24.15
C ASN A 32 -64.62 -25.36 22.87
N GLY A 33 -65.40 -25.98 21.98
CA GLY A 33 -65.87 -25.43 20.72
C GLY A 33 -67.11 -26.14 20.20
N ALA A 34 -67.60 -25.71 19.03
CA ALA A 34 -68.79 -26.30 18.40
C ALA A 34 -68.61 -27.80 18.06
N LEU A 35 -67.38 -28.19 17.74
CA LEU A 35 -66.93 -29.57 17.64
C LEU A 35 -65.60 -29.69 18.39
N ASP A 36 -65.54 -30.57 19.40
CA ASP A 36 -64.32 -30.89 20.15
C ASP A 36 -64.11 -32.40 20.14
N VAL A 37 -63.01 -32.85 19.53
CA VAL A 37 -62.65 -34.26 19.40
C VAL A 37 -61.39 -34.52 20.22
N THR A 38 -61.53 -35.22 21.34
CA THR A 38 -60.42 -35.61 22.20
C THR A 38 -60.14 -37.11 22.05
N SER A 39 -58.93 -37.45 21.58
CA SER A 39 -58.45 -38.83 21.48
C SER A 39 -56.94 -38.88 21.69
N SER A 40 -56.44 -39.96 22.30
CA SER A 40 -55.01 -40.21 22.50
C SER A 40 -54.41 -41.19 21.49
N ASN A 41 -55.25 -41.86 20.68
CA ASN A 41 -54.85 -42.94 19.79
C ASN A 41 -55.51 -42.91 18.40
N ASP A 42 -56.40 -41.96 18.14
CA ASP A 42 -57.07 -41.80 16.84
C ASP A 42 -57.24 -40.31 16.52
N GLY A 43 -57.55 -39.99 15.27
CA GLY A 43 -57.70 -38.62 14.77
C GLY A 43 -59.04 -38.38 14.08
N LEU A 44 -59.14 -37.22 13.42
CA LEU A 44 -60.27 -36.88 12.57
C LEU A 44 -59.96 -37.24 11.11
N LEU A 45 -60.75 -38.14 10.52
CA LEU A 45 -60.68 -38.39 9.08
C LEU A 45 -61.46 -37.33 8.31
N ILE A 46 -60.72 -36.47 7.64
CA ILE A 46 -61.26 -35.49 6.69
C ILE A 46 -61.67 -36.20 5.38
N PRO A 47 -62.76 -35.79 4.70
CA PRO A 47 -63.20 -36.37 3.44
C PRO A 47 -62.06 -36.47 2.41
N ARG A 48 -61.85 -37.67 1.86
CA ARG A 48 -60.85 -37.92 0.82
C ARG A 48 -61.45 -37.72 -0.56
N VAL A 49 -60.92 -36.77 -1.31
CA VAL A 49 -61.49 -36.30 -2.57
C VAL A 49 -60.40 -36.29 -3.65
N ALA A 50 -60.70 -36.72 -4.87
CA ALA A 50 -59.76 -36.58 -5.99
C ALA A 50 -60.01 -35.23 -6.68
N LEU A 51 -59.26 -34.19 -6.30
CA LEU A 51 -59.35 -32.88 -6.94
C LEU A 51 -58.76 -32.95 -8.35
N ALA A 52 -59.37 -32.23 -9.31
CA ALA A 52 -58.88 -32.20 -10.69
C ALA A 52 -57.91 -31.04 -10.95
N ALA A 53 -58.09 -29.90 -10.27
CA ALA A 53 -57.22 -28.73 -10.34
C ALA A 53 -57.49 -27.81 -9.14
N THR A 54 -56.54 -26.95 -8.77
CA THR A 54 -56.74 -25.96 -7.70
C THR A 54 -57.79 -24.93 -8.05
N ASN A 55 -57.98 -24.61 -9.33
CA ASN A 55 -58.91 -23.59 -9.80
C ASN A 55 -60.28 -24.14 -10.23
N LEU A 56 -60.63 -25.36 -9.81
CA LEU A 56 -61.88 -26.00 -10.16
C LEU A 56 -62.58 -26.53 -8.91
N ALA A 57 -63.84 -26.12 -8.69
CA ALA A 57 -64.65 -26.59 -7.57
C ALA A 57 -64.90 -28.11 -7.59
N ALA A 58 -64.94 -28.70 -8.79
CA ALA A 58 -65.13 -30.13 -8.97
C ALA A 58 -64.02 -30.95 -8.24
N PRO A 59 -64.39 -32.09 -7.64
CA PRO A 59 -65.63 -32.84 -7.83
C PRO A 59 -66.78 -32.42 -6.91
N LEU A 60 -66.59 -31.41 -6.05
CA LEU A 60 -67.68 -30.89 -5.22
C LEU A 60 -68.56 -29.94 -6.04
N THR A 61 -69.86 -30.00 -5.79
CA THR A 61 -70.83 -29.07 -6.37
C THR A 61 -71.11 -27.96 -5.36
N SER A 62 -70.54 -26.78 -5.59
CA SER A 62 -70.63 -25.62 -4.69
C SER A 62 -69.99 -25.83 -3.31
N PRO A 63 -68.67 -26.08 -3.24
CA PRO A 63 -67.96 -26.13 -1.96
C PRO A 63 -68.14 -24.82 -1.18
N THR A 64 -68.24 -24.92 0.14
CA THR A 64 -68.38 -23.74 1.02
C THR A 64 -67.02 -23.21 1.42
N VAL A 65 -66.87 -21.89 1.61
CA VAL A 65 -65.60 -21.31 2.09
C VAL A 65 -65.21 -21.99 3.41
N SER A 66 -63.93 -22.32 3.55
CA SER A 66 -63.34 -23.08 4.66
C SER A 66 -63.66 -24.58 4.69
N GLU A 67 -64.31 -25.14 3.65
CA GLU A 67 -64.50 -26.59 3.54
C GLU A 67 -63.15 -27.29 3.35
N LEU A 68 -62.85 -28.25 4.23
CA LEU A 68 -61.56 -28.97 4.29
C LEU A 68 -61.71 -30.37 3.69
N VAL A 69 -60.82 -30.71 2.77
CA VAL A 69 -60.73 -32.04 2.15
C VAL A 69 -59.28 -32.54 2.16
N TYR A 70 -59.11 -33.86 2.12
CA TYR A 70 -57.82 -34.46 1.79
C TYR A 70 -57.83 -34.85 0.31
N ASN A 71 -57.06 -34.12 -0.51
CA ASN A 71 -56.86 -34.46 -1.91
C ASN A 71 -56.08 -35.78 -2.04
N THR A 72 -56.52 -36.67 -2.92
CA THR A 72 -55.85 -37.94 -3.23
C THR A 72 -55.20 -37.97 -4.62
N ALA A 73 -55.47 -36.98 -5.46
CA ALA A 73 -54.99 -36.94 -6.84
C ALA A 73 -53.62 -36.26 -6.96
N THR A 74 -52.83 -36.69 -7.94
CA THR A 74 -51.67 -35.94 -8.44
C THR A 74 -51.96 -35.47 -9.85
N VAL A 75 -52.02 -34.16 -10.05
CA VAL A 75 -52.22 -33.51 -11.34
C VAL A 75 -51.10 -32.51 -11.55
N ALA A 76 -50.38 -32.61 -12.67
CA ALA A 76 -49.28 -31.70 -13.00
C ALA A 76 -49.79 -30.39 -13.63
N GLY A 77 -48.99 -29.33 -13.55
CA GLY A 77 -49.26 -28.03 -14.17
C GLY A 77 -49.46 -26.90 -13.15
N ILE A 78 -49.72 -25.68 -13.65
CA ILE A 78 -49.80 -24.46 -12.83
C ILE A 78 -50.94 -24.48 -11.80
N ASN A 79 -52.05 -25.18 -12.11
CA ASN A 79 -53.17 -25.42 -11.21
C ASN A 79 -53.20 -26.88 -10.72
N GLY A 80 -52.05 -27.55 -10.78
CA GLY A 80 -51.91 -28.94 -10.35
C GLY A 80 -52.18 -29.12 -8.87
N VAL A 81 -52.65 -30.32 -8.50
CA VAL A 81 -52.85 -30.71 -7.11
C VAL A 81 -51.94 -31.89 -6.79
N ASN A 82 -51.43 -31.93 -5.56
CA ASN A 82 -50.73 -33.09 -5.00
C ASN A 82 -51.52 -33.64 -3.80
N PRO A 83 -51.36 -34.92 -3.43
CA PRO A 83 -52.01 -35.47 -2.25
C PRO A 83 -51.70 -34.66 -0.98
N GLY A 84 -52.72 -34.31 -0.21
CA GLY A 84 -52.57 -33.43 0.95
C GLY A 84 -53.89 -32.77 1.35
N TYR A 85 -53.87 -31.96 2.42
CA TYR A 85 -55.05 -31.23 2.86
C TYR A 85 -55.26 -29.96 2.01
N TYR A 86 -56.49 -29.69 1.62
CA TYR A 86 -56.89 -28.48 0.89
C TYR A 86 -58.14 -27.90 1.53
N TYR A 87 -58.22 -26.57 1.59
CA TYR A 87 -59.47 -25.87 1.91
C TYR A 87 -59.94 -25.02 0.74
N TRP A 88 -61.26 -24.85 0.62
CA TRP A 88 -61.84 -23.95 -0.36
C TRP A 88 -61.81 -22.51 0.16
N ASP A 89 -61.20 -21.58 -0.59
CA ASP A 89 -61.18 -20.15 -0.20
C ASP A 89 -62.37 -19.34 -0.74
N GLY A 90 -63.24 -19.98 -1.52
CA GLY A 90 -64.33 -19.34 -2.26
C GLY A 90 -64.13 -19.36 -3.78
N THR A 91 -62.89 -19.52 -4.23
CA THR A 91 -62.50 -19.49 -5.66
C THR A 91 -61.53 -20.61 -6.04
N LEU A 92 -60.61 -20.98 -5.14
CA LEU A 92 -59.56 -21.95 -5.34
C LEU A 92 -59.50 -22.95 -4.17
N TRP A 93 -58.99 -24.15 -4.45
CA TRP A 93 -58.50 -25.08 -3.46
C TRP A 93 -57.08 -24.68 -3.04
N ILE A 94 -56.93 -24.29 -1.78
CA ILE A 94 -55.65 -23.89 -1.20
C ILE A 94 -55.09 -25.05 -0.39
N ALA A 95 -53.91 -25.53 -0.78
CA ALA A 95 -53.20 -26.57 -0.03
C ALA A 95 -52.81 -26.05 1.36
N LEU A 96 -53.17 -26.78 2.42
CA LEU A 96 -52.58 -26.59 3.73
C LEU A 96 -51.23 -27.32 3.70
N SER A 97 -50.15 -26.55 3.53
CA SER A 97 -48.74 -26.94 3.71
C SER A 97 -48.46 -28.45 3.61
N THR A 98 -47.98 -28.90 2.45
CA THR A 98 -47.56 -30.29 2.25
C THR A 98 -46.19 -30.57 2.87
N GLY A 99 -46.11 -30.65 4.20
CA GLY A 99 -45.00 -31.30 4.94
C GLY A 99 -43.64 -30.57 4.99
N LYS A 100 -43.01 -30.64 6.18
CA LYS A 100 -41.65 -30.17 6.55
C LYS A 100 -41.25 -28.84 5.90
N ASN A 101 -41.58 -27.72 6.56
CA ASN A 101 -41.17 -26.35 6.18
C ASN A 101 -39.82 -26.34 5.43
N ALA A 102 -39.89 -26.24 4.10
CA ALA A 102 -38.72 -26.17 3.22
C ALA A 102 -38.04 -24.79 3.28
N ASP A 103 -38.63 -23.88 4.05
CA ASP A 103 -38.08 -22.56 4.34
C ASP A 103 -36.77 -22.67 5.12
N TRP A 104 -35.94 -21.64 4.98
CA TRP A 104 -34.80 -21.48 5.86
C TRP A 104 -35.26 -20.96 7.22
N SER A 105 -35.01 -21.72 8.29
CA SER A 105 -35.48 -21.34 9.64
C SER A 105 -34.55 -20.31 10.32
N LEU A 106 -35.08 -19.56 11.30
CA LEU A 106 -34.31 -18.59 12.10
C LEU A 106 -33.15 -19.21 12.90
N THR A 107 -33.29 -20.49 13.28
CA THR A 107 -32.25 -21.24 14.00
C THR A 107 -31.39 -22.09 13.06
N GLY A 108 -31.59 -21.95 11.74
CA GLY A 108 -30.95 -22.77 10.72
C GLY A 108 -31.64 -24.12 10.47
N ASN A 109 -31.20 -24.80 9.41
CA ASN A 109 -31.74 -26.10 9.00
C ASN A 109 -30.69 -27.20 9.23
N SER A 110 -31.09 -28.36 9.72
CA SER A 110 -30.22 -29.54 9.86
C SER A 110 -30.40 -30.50 8.68
N GLY A 111 -29.36 -31.30 8.36
CA GLY A 111 -29.42 -32.33 7.31
C GLY A 111 -29.36 -31.80 5.87
N THR A 112 -28.77 -30.63 5.63
CA THR A 112 -28.60 -30.06 4.30
C THR A 112 -27.54 -30.80 3.47
N THR A 113 -27.77 -30.90 2.15
CA THR A 113 -26.80 -31.42 1.18
C THR A 113 -26.31 -30.28 0.27
N ALA A 114 -24.99 -30.09 0.19
CA ALA A 114 -24.39 -29.08 -0.68
C ALA A 114 -24.75 -29.31 -2.17
N GLY A 115 -25.08 -28.24 -2.89
CA GLY A 115 -25.55 -28.30 -4.28
C GLY A 115 -27.06 -28.58 -4.44
N THR A 116 -27.73 -29.10 -3.40
CA THR A 116 -29.19 -29.31 -3.39
C THR A 116 -29.91 -28.27 -2.53
N ASN A 117 -29.37 -27.98 -1.34
CA ASN A 117 -29.98 -27.02 -0.41
C ASN A 117 -29.14 -25.75 -0.35
N PHE A 118 -29.78 -24.59 -0.49
CA PHE A 118 -29.13 -23.29 -0.42
C PHE A 118 -30.13 -22.20 0.01
N ILE A 119 -29.59 -21.09 0.52
CA ILE A 119 -30.33 -19.84 0.66
C ILE A 119 -30.15 -19.07 -0.63
N GLY A 120 -31.23 -18.73 -1.31
CA GLY A 120 -31.16 -17.98 -2.55
C GLY A 120 -32.38 -18.21 -3.44
N THR A 121 -32.20 -17.94 -4.72
CA THR A 121 -33.22 -18.15 -5.76
C THR A 121 -32.62 -18.98 -6.89
N THR A 122 -33.45 -19.72 -7.62
CA THR A 122 -33.05 -20.38 -8.89
C THR A 122 -33.24 -19.47 -10.11
N ASP A 123 -33.84 -18.30 -9.91
CA ASP A 123 -34.10 -17.36 -10.98
C ASP A 123 -32.82 -16.59 -11.32
N ALA A 124 -32.72 -16.10 -12.56
CA ALA A 124 -31.65 -15.19 -12.98
C ALA A 124 -31.89 -13.77 -12.43
N GLN A 125 -32.01 -13.67 -11.11
CA GLN A 125 -32.28 -12.44 -10.36
C GLN A 125 -31.32 -12.31 -9.19
N ASP A 126 -31.15 -11.07 -8.75
CA ASP A 126 -30.31 -10.69 -7.62
C ASP A 126 -30.82 -11.28 -6.29
N PHE A 127 -29.92 -11.83 -5.46
CA PHE A 127 -30.25 -12.17 -4.08
C PHE A 127 -30.01 -10.96 -3.18
N ARG A 128 -31.10 -10.35 -2.70
CA ARG A 128 -31.05 -9.12 -1.89
C ARG A 128 -31.34 -9.37 -0.42
N ILE A 129 -30.48 -8.82 0.44
CA ILE A 129 -30.66 -8.81 1.90
C ILE A 129 -31.22 -7.45 2.30
N LYS A 130 -32.39 -7.47 2.94
CA LYS A 130 -33.14 -6.28 3.35
C LYS A 130 -33.40 -6.26 4.86
N THR A 131 -33.48 -5.08 5.47
CA THR A 131 -33.92 -4.92 6.87
C THR A 131 -34.81 -3.68 7.05
N GLY A 132 -35.56 -3.62 8.15
CA GLY A 132 -36.43 -2.48 8.49
C GLY A 132 -37.82 -2.54 7.86
N VAL A 133 -38.72 -1.69 8.36
CA VAL A 133 -40.09 -1.56 7.85
C VAL A 133 -40.03 -1.11 6.38
N GLY A 134 -40.72 -1.82 5.49
CA GLY A 134 -40.70 -1.54 4.05
C GLY A 134 -39.54 -2.16 3.27
N GLY A 135 -38.63 -2.91 3.91
CA GLY A 135 -37.61 -3.72 3.22
C GLY A 135 -36.46 -2.91 2.61
N VAL A 136 -35.71 -2.18 3.44
CA VAL A 136 -34.55 -1.39 2.99
C VAL A 136 -33.41 -2.32 2.56
N ASP A 137 -32.96 -2.17 1.31
CA ASP A 137 -31.84 -2.90 0.74
C ASP A 137 -30.53 -2.61 1.50
N ARG A 138 -29.82 -3.67 1.89
CA ARG A 138 -28.53 -3.61 2.63
C ARG A 138 -27.39 -4.16 1.78
N TRP A 139 -27.56 -5.40 1.32
CA TRP A 139 -26.58 -6.13 0.52
C TRP A 139 -27.24 -6.82 -0.66
N ASN A 140 -26.45 -7.02 -1.71
CA ASN A 140 -26.85 -7.71 -2.92
C ASN A 140 -25.79 -8.73 -3.33
N ILE A 141 -26.21 -9.91 -3.78
CA ILE A 141 -25.40 -10.78 -4.63
C ILE A 141 -25.97 -10.64 -6.03
N SER A 142 -25.24 -9.93 -6.90
CA SER A 142 -25.75 -9.55 -8.21
C SER A 142 -25.69 -10.71 -9.20
N ASN A 143 -26.81 -11.00 -9.86
CA ASN A 143 -26.87 -11.93 -10.98
C ASN A 143 -26.18 -11.34 -12.22
N THR A 144 -26.45 -10.06 -12.53
CA THR A 144 -25.88 -9.38 -13.72
C THR A 144 -24.35 -9.28 -13.63
N ASN A 145 -23.81 -9.06 -12.43
CA ASN A 145 -22.36 -8.95 -12.20
C ASN A 145 -21.75 -10.28 -11.72
N ASN A 146 -22.26 -11.41 -12.23
CA ASN A 146 -21.69 -12.75 -12.03
C ASN A 146 -21.40 -13.10 -10.55
N GLY A 147 -22.35 -12.79 -9.66
CA GLY A 147 -22.26 -13.09 -8.23
C GLY A 147 -21.52 -12.04 -7.39
N GLN A 148 -21.28 -10.83 -7.91
CA GLN A 148 -20.62 -9.76 -7.13
C GLN A 148 -21.41 -9.44 -5.86
N LEU A 149 -20.73 -9.42 -4.71
CA LEU A 149 -21.26 -8.89 -3.45
C LEU A 149 -21.21 -7.36 -3.49
N GLN A 150 -22.35 -6.71 -3.31
CA GLN A 150 -22.48 -5.26 -3.37
C GLN A 150 -23.16 -4.72 -2.12
N SER A 151 -22.61 -3.65 -1.56
CA SER A 151 -23.31 -2.82 -0.57
C SER A 151 -24.16 -1.77 -1.30
N TYR A 152 -25.36 -1.51 -0.79
CA TYR A 152 -26.20 -0.43 -1.32
C TYR A 152 -25.77 0.98 -0.86
N ALA A 153 -25.02 1.06 0.24
CA ALA A 153 -24.45 2.30 0.74
C ALA A 153 -22.93 2.30 0.51
N LEU A 154 -22.40 3.40 0.02
CA LEU A 154 -20.95 3.56 -0.20
C LEU A 154 -20.16 3.53 1.12
N GLY A 155 -20.77 3.98 2.21
CA GLY A 155 -20.14 4.13 3.53
C GLY A 155 -19.35 5.43 3.64
N THR A 156 -18.79 5.67 4.82
CA THR A 156 -17.86 6.78 5.12
C THR A 156 -16.73 6.27 6.02
N ALA A 157 -15.72 7.10 6.29
CA ALA A 157 -14.69 6.72 7.25
C ALA A 157 -15.26 6.45 8.66
N ALA A 158 -16.28 7.19 9.07
CA ALA A 158 -16.95 6.99 10.36
C ALA A 158 -17.88 5.77 10.39
N LEU A 159 -18.43 5.39 9.24
CA LEU A 159 -19.34 4.25 9.08
C LEU A 159 -19.01 3.50 7.77
N PRO A 160 -17.95 2.68 7.77
CA PRO A 160 -17.55 1.95 6.58
C PRO A 160 -18.61 0.93 6.15
N ALA A 161 -18.70 0.65 4.85
CA ALA A 161 -19.68 -0.31 4.32
C ALA A 161 -19.42 -1.75 4.82
N TYR A 162 -18.14 -2.13 4.94
CA TYR A 162 -17.70 -3.33 5.62
C TYR A 162 -16.96 -2.94 6.90
N SER A 163 -17.46 -3.38 8.05
CA SER A 163 -16.91 -3.08 9.37
C SER A 163 -17.09 -4.28 10.31
N TRP A 164 -16.62 -4.16 11.55
CA TRP A 164 -16.81 -5.17 12.59
C TRP A 164 -17.93 -4.76 13.55
N GLN A 165 -18.66 -5.74 14.10
CA GLN A 165 -19.86 -5.49 14.92
C GLN A 165 -19.60 -4.56 16.11
N THR A 166 -18.44 -4.70 16.77
CA THR A 166 -18.06 -3.89 17.94
C THR A 166 -17.05 -2.79 17.61
N ASP A 167 -16.48 -2.79 16.40
CA ASP A 167 -15.56 -1.77 15.90
C ASP A 167 -16.11 -1.23 14.57
N THR A 168 -17.15 -0.41 14.71
CA THR A 168 -18.01 0.04 13.61
C THR A 168 -17.39 1.17 12.78
N ASN A 169 -16.28 1.74 13.26
CA ASN A 169 -15.59 2.86 12.63
C ASN A 169 -14.23 2.46 12.04
N THR A 170 -13.99 1.15 11.93
CA THR A 170 -12.83 0.54 11.29
C THR A 170 -13.37 -0.31 10.14
N GLY A 171 -12.80 -0.18 8.94
CA GLY A 171 -13.32 -0.93 7.78
C GLY A 171 -12.96 -0.42 6.40
N LEU A 172 -13.72 -0.89 5.41
CA LEU A 172 -13.61 -0.53 3.99
C LEU A 172 -14.87 0.20 3.52
N PHE A 173 -14.68 1.24 2.71
CA PHE A 173 -15.77 2.05 2.15
C PHE A 173 -15.39 2.62 0.80
N SER A 174 -16.36 3.18 0.09
CA SER A 174 -16.15 3.91 -1.16
C SER A 174 -16.46 5.39 -0.91
N PRO A 175 -15.49 6.31 -0.94
CA PRO A 175 -15.77 7.74 -0.77
C PRO A 175 -16.37 8.39 -2.04
N GLY A 176 -16.37 7.70 -3.18
CA GLY A 176 -16.84 8.20 -4.47
C GLY A 176 -16.73 7.12 -5.55
N ALA A 177 -17.22 7.41 -6.75
CA ALA A 177 -17.17 6.48 -7.89
C ALA A 177 -15.74 6.04 -8.17
N ASP A 178 -15.52 4.74 -8.32
CA ASP A 178 -14.23 4.11 -8.62
C ASP A 178 -13.11 4.37 -7.58
N ILE A 179 -13.47 4.82 -6.37
CA ILE A 179 -12.52 5.08 -5.27
C ILE A 179 -12.76 4.09 -4.13
N LEU A 180 -11.66 3.58 -3.57
CA LEU A 180 -11.67 2.69 -2.40
C LEU A 180 -10.92 3.34 -1.23
N GLY A 181 -11.58 3.44 -0.07
CA GLY A 181 -11.04 3.98 1.16
C GLY A 181 -10.98 2.94 2.28
N THR A 182 -10.00 3.09 3.16
CA THR A 182 -9.90 2.34 4.42
C THR A 182 -9.96 3.29 5.60
N ALA A 183 -10.57 2.86 6.69
CA ALA A 183 -10.72 3.66 7.89
C ALA A 183 -10.34 2.90 9.15
N THR A 184 -9.81 3.63 10.13
CA THR A 184 -9.64 3.18 11.52
C THR A 184 -9.92 4.33 12.48
N ALA A 185 -10.59 4.03 13.59
CA ALA A 185 -11.04 5.05 14.56
C ALA A 185 -11.83 6.19 13.90
N GLY A 186 -12.65 5.87 12.88
CA GLY A 186 -13.52 6.81 12.18
C GLY A 186 -12.83 7.78 11.21
N ASN A 187 -11.53 7.61 11.00
CA ASN A 187 -10.74 8.46 10.11
C ASN A 187 -10.25 7.66 8.90
N GLU A 188 -10.25 8.30 7.73
CA GLU A 188 -9.69 7.71 6.52
C GLU A 188 -8.16 7.61 6.65
N ARG A 189 -7.59 6.43 6.33
CA ARG A 189 -6.16 6.13 6.50
C ARG A 189 -5.45 5.97 5.18
N MET A 190 -6.06 5.25 4.25
CA MET A 190 -5.54 4.99 2.92
C MET A 190 -6.68 5.08 1.91
N ARG A 191 -6.35 5.63 0.74
CA ARG A 191 -7.24 5.73 -0.40
C ARG A 191 -6.55 5.25 -1.68
N VAL A 192 -7.29 4.55 -2.53
CA VAL A 192 -6.95 4.34 -3.93
C VAL A 192 -7.93 5.17 -4.76
N GLU A 193 -7.41 6.17 -5.47
CA GLU A 193 -8.18 7.06 -6.36
C GLU A 193 -8.58 6.37 -7.67
N ALA A 194 -9.53 6.96 -8.40
CA ALA A 194 -10.05 6.40 -9.64
C ALA A 194 -9.00 6.23 -10.76
N ASP A 195 -7.91 7.00 -10.71
CA ASP A 195 -6.76 6.90 -11.62
C ASP A 195 -5.67 5.90 -11.15
N GLY A 196 -5.94 5.22 -10.03
CA GLY A 196 -5.08 4.22 -9.40
C GLY A 196 -3.98 4.80 -8.50
N ASP A 197 -3.97 6.11 -8.23
CA ASP A 197 -3.02 6.69 -7.30
C ASP A 197 -3.39 6.36 -5.84
N VAL A 198 -2.38 6.09 -5.02
CA VAL A 198 -2.54 5.68 -3.63
C VAL A 198 -2.13 6.81 -2.69
N GLY A 199 -3.07 7.27 -1.86
CA GLY A 199 -2.83 8.21 -0.76
C GLY A 199 -2.79 7.50 0.60
N ILE A 200 -1.79 7.79 1.43
CA ILE A 200 -1.74 7.41 2.85
C ILE A 200 -1.64 8.70 3.67
N GLY A 201 -2.62 8.94 4.55
CA GLY A 201 -2.73 10.20 5.29
C GLY A 201 -3.12 11.43 4.44
N THR A 202 -3.54 11.21 3.18
CA THR A 202 -4.05 12.25 2.28
C THR A 202 -5.19 11.70 1.42
N THR A 203 -6.14 12.55 1.07
CA THR A 203 -7.26 12.27 0.16
C THR A 203 -7.05 12.83 -1.25
N ALA A 204 -5.88 13.39 -1.52
CA ALA A 204 -5.48 13.89 -2.82
C ALA A 204 -4.02 13.49 -3.06
N ALA A 205 -3.81 12.36 -3.73
CA ALA A 205 -2.49 11.93 -4.14
C ALA A 205 -2.02 12.76 -5.35
N SER A 206 -0.79 13.27 -5.32
CA SER A 206 -0.19 14.00 -6.46
C SER A 206 0.66 13.12 -7.35
N TYR A 207 0.92 11.89 -6.90
CA TYR A 207 1.72 10.86 -7.55
C TYR A 207 1.16 9.49 -7.20
N LYS A 208 1.56 8.46 -7.96
CA LYS A 208 1.17 7.05 -7.79
C LYS A 208 1.18 6.55 -6.34
N LEU A 209 2.14 7.01 -5.53
CA LEU A 209 2.11 6.83 -4.08
C LEU A 209 2.41 8.17 -3.40
N SER A 210 1.47 8.66 -2.61
CA SER A 210 1.60 9.86 -1.80
C SER A 210 1.44 9.50 -0.32
N ILE A 211 2.48 9.71 0.48
CA ILE A 211 2.44 9.48 1.93
C ILE A 211 2.60 10.82 2.62
N ARG A 212 1.63 11.21 3.46
CA ARG A 212 1.59 12.52 4.10
C ARG A 212 1.37 12.38 5.60
N ASN A 213 2.12 13.16 6.37
CA ASN A 213 1.89 13.34 7.80
C ASN A 213 2.10 14.82 8.13
N ASP A 214 1.00 15.55 8.37
CA ASP A 214 1.04 16.98 8.72
C ASP A 214 1.15 17.17 10.24
N GLN A 215 2.15 16.51 10.85
CA GLN A 215 2.43 16.56 12.29
C GLN A 215 3.94 16.71 12.53
N ASP A 216 4.32 17.51 13.53
CA ASP A 216 5.71 17.71 13.89
C ASP A 216 6.35 16.44 14.48
N GLY A 217 7.61 16.16 14.13
CA GLY A 217 8.45 15.18 14.82
C GLY A 217 8.27 13.71 14.42
N TYR A 218 7.41 13.39 13.45
CA TYR A 218 7.19 12.01 13.00
C TYR A 218 7.72 11.77 11.58
N GLY A 219 8.37 10.62 11.37
CA GLY A 219 8.74 10.16 10.04
C GLY A 219 7.50 9.78 9.22
N VAL A 220 7.51 10.09 7.93
CA VAL A 220 6.42 9.72 6.99
C VAL A 220 6.59 8.31 6.41
N MET A 221 7.82 7.81 6.36
CA MET A 221 8.14 6.51 5.75
C MET A 221 9.30 5.88 6.51
N SER A 222 9.11 4.62 6.93
CA SER A 222 10.20 3.75 7.39
C SER A 222 10.53 2.76 6.27
N ILE A 223 11.82 2.53 6.04
CA ILE A 223 12.31 1.45 5.19
C ILE A 223 13.34 0.68 6.02
N ASP A 224 12.93 -0.46 6.54
CA ASP A 224 13.73 -1.26 7.44
C ASP A 224 13.75 -2.74 7.03
N ASN A 225 14.88 -3.37 7.30
CA ASN A 225 15.09 -4.80 7.17
C ASN A 225 15.74 -5.28 8.46
N ALA A 226 15.11 -6.20 9.18
CA ALA A 226 15.63 -6.69 10.45
C ALA A 226 16.83 -7.65 10.30
N THR A 227 17.11 -8.13 9.09
CA THR A 227 18.17 -9.11 8.85
C THR A 227 19.54 -8.43 8.84
N ALA A 228 20.49 -8.92 9.64
CA ALA A 228 21.79 -8.26 9.80
C ALA A 228 22.59 -8.16 8.48
N GLY A 229 22.40 -9.07 7.51
CA GLY A 229 22.96 -9.01 6.15
C GLY A 229 22.04 -8.42 5.08
N GLY A 230 20.90 -7.87 5.48
CA GLY A 230 19.89 -7.33 4.58
C GLY A 230 20.25 -5.95 4.02
N PHE A 231 19.49 -5.57 3.00
CA PHE A 231 19.46 -4.22 2.46
C PHE A 231 18.10 -3.59 2.78
N SER A 232 18.10 -2.30 3.10
CA SER A 232 16.90 -1.48 3.27
C SER A 232 16.98 -0.31 2.31
N GLY A 233 16.01 -0.16 1.41
CA GLY A 233 16.01 0.94 0.44
C GLY A 233 14.96 0.84 -0.65
N VAL A 234 15.06 1.73 -1.62
CA VAL A 234 14.19 1.83 -2.79
C VAL A 234 14.95 1.40 -4.04
N TYR A 235 14.40 0.45 -4.79
CA TYR A 235 14.91 0.05 -6.09
C TYR A 235 14.35 0.90 -7.21
N PHE A 236 15.21 1.29 -8.15
CA PHE A 236 14.82 1.88 -9.42
C PHE A 236 15.00 0.84 -10.52
N LEU A 237 13.88 0.43 -11.12
CA LEU A 237 13.81 -0.60 -12.15
C LEU A 237 13.29 0.01 -13.46
N GLN A 238 13.70 -0.56 -14.58
CA GLN A 238 13.02 -0.39 -15.86
C GLN A 238 12.48 -1.76 -16.27
N ASN A 239 11.17 -1.96 -16.16
CA ASN A 239 10.54 -3.28 -16.16
C ASN A 239 11.16 -4.16 -15.06
N THR A 240 11.83 -5.25 -15.44
CA THR A 240 12.55 -6.16 -14.54
C THR A 240 14.05 -5.85 -14.46
N VAL A 241 14.55 -4.84 -15.18
CA VAL A 241 15.98 -4.50 -15.25
C VAL A 241 16.35 -3.51 -14.17
N TYR A 242 17.33 -3.87 -13.34
CA TYR A 242 17.87 -3.00 -12.30
C TYR A 242 18.61 -1.78 -12.89
N ARG A 243 18.22 -0.57 -12.45
CA ARG A 243 18.81 0.70 -12.88
C ARG A 243 19.52 1.46 -11.75
N GLY A 244 19.20 1.16 -10.50
CA GLY A 244 19.84 1.77 -9.34
C GLY A 244 19.07 1.56 -8.05
N HIS A 245 19.58 2.10 -6.95
CA HIS A 245 18.86 2.17 -5.69
C HIS A 245 19.34 3.35 -4.83
N ILE A 246 18.53 3.67 -3.81
CA ILE A 246 18.94 4.45 -2.63
C ILE A 246 18.64 3.59 -1.41
N GLY A 247 19.63 3.41 -0.52
CA GLY A 247 19.42 2.61 0.69
C GLY A 247 20.69 2.42 1.50
N TYR A 248 20.67 1.44 2.40
CA TYR A 248 21.84 1.08 3.20
C TYR A 248 21.94 -0.43 3.42
N VAL A 249 23.17 -0.89 3.62
CA VAL A 249 23.49 -2.28 3.96
C VAL A 249 23.54 -2.43 5.48
N ASN A 250 22.82 -3.40 6.02
CA ASN A 250 22.81 -3.66 7.45
C ASN A 250 24.17 -4.18 7.95
N THR A 251 24.43 -4.02 9.25
CA THR A 251 25.78 -4.11 9.84
C THR A 251 26.34 -5.53 10.05
N GLY A 252 25.60 -6.60 9.74
CA GLY A 252 25.92 -7.97 10.18
C GLY A 252 25.91 -9.08 9.12
N GLY A 253 25.99 -8.78 7.82
CA GLY A 253 26.21 -9.80 6.78
C GLY A 253 26.78 -9.23 5.48
N ALA A 254 27.27 -10.09 4.58
CA ALA A 254 27.71 -9.67 3.25
C ALA A 254 26.48 -9.49 2.34
N SER A 255 26.29 -8.29 1.80
CA SER A 255 25.28 -8.05 0.77
C SER A 255 25.92 -8.08 -0.62
N THR A 256 25.13 -8.32 -1.66
CA THR A 256 25.56 -8.16 -3.05
C THR A 256 25.78 -6.69 -3.44
N PHE A 257 25.38 -5.74 -2.59
CA PHE A 257 25.37 -4.31 -2.91
C PHE A 257 26.55 -3.54 -2.32
N GLY A 258 27.22 -4.05 -1.27
CA GLY A 258 28.41 -3.39 -0.71
C GLY A 258 28.78 -3.81 0.72
N GLY A 259 29.72 -3.06 1.29
CA GLY A 259 30.24 -3.25 2.65
C GLY A 259 29.22 -2.87 3.74
N LYS A 260 29.37 -3.48 4.91
CA LYS A 260 28.49 -3.32 6.08
C LYS A 260 28.33 -1.84 6.49
N GLY A 261 27.10 -1.43 6.79
CA GLY A 261 26.80 -0.08 7.29
C GLY A 261 26.97 1.04 6.25
N SER A 262 27.17 0.69 4.98
CA SER A 262 27.30 1.69 3.93
C SER A 262 25.94 2.25 3.56
N TYR A 263 25.83 3.59 3.53
CA TYR A 263 24.77 4.27 2.79
C TYR A 263 25.15 4.28 1.32
N GLN A 264 24.20 3.94 0.46
CA GLN A 264 24.44 3.67 -0.95
C GLN A 264 23.49 4.47 -1.83
N LEU A 265 24.08 5.25 -2.72
CA LEU A 265 23.44 5.72 -3.94
C LEU A 265 24.12 4.98 -5.08
N ALA A 266 23.38 4.16 -5.81
CA ALA A 266 23.95 3.34 -6.86
C ALA A 266 23.13 3.46 -8.15
N SER A 267 23.82 3.39 -9.29
CA SER A 267 23.26 3.54 -10.62
C SER A 267 23.51 2.31 -11.51
N GLY A 268 23.19 1.09 -11.06
CA GLY A 268 23.30 -0.12 -11.91
C GLY A 268 24.60 -0.19 -12.73
N ASN A 269 24.49 -0.55 -14.01
CA ASN A 269 25.61 -0.49 -14.99
C ASN A 269 25.66 0.87 -15.71
N ARG A 270 25.40 1.96 -14.99
CA ARG A 270 25.42 3.35 -15.49
C ARG A 270 26.28 4.20 -14.57
N HIS A 271 26.69 5.36 -15.05
CA HIS A 271 27.36 6.37 -14.23
C HIS A 271 26.41 6.98 -13.19
N MET A 272 26.95 7.47 -12.07
CA MET A 272 26.23 8.38 -11.18
C MET A 272 26.44 9.80 -11.71
N LEU A 273 25.36 10.53 -11.99
CA LEU A 273 25.41 11.85 -12.60
C LEU A 273 24.67 12.88 -11.76
N PHE A 274 25.38 13.92 -11.39
CA PHE A 274 24.83 15.12 -10.77
C PHE A 274 24.64 16.17 -11.86
N SER A 275 23.42 16.67 -11.98
CA SER A 275 23.05 17.59 -13.05
C SER A 275 22.24 18.77 -12.54
N THR A 276 22.22 19.82 -13.34
CA THR A 276 21.33 20.97 -13.14
C THR A 276 20.41 21.14 -14.33
N ASN A 277 19.26 21.77 -14.13
CA ASN A 277 18.37 22.14 -15.22
C ASN A 277 19.05 23.15 -16.19
N SER A 278 18.88 22.96 -17.50
CA SER A 278 19.31 23.88 -18.56
C SER A 278 18.25 24.91 -18.97
N GLY A 279 17.01 24.76 -18.47
CA GLY A 279 15.83 25.49 -18.93
C GLY A 279 15.15 24.87 -20.16
N SER A 280 15.73 23.83 -20.78
CA SER A 280 15.20 23.16 -21.98
C SER A 280 15.30 21.63 -21.87
N GLU A 281 14.43 20.97 -21.08
CA GLU A 281 14.21 19.49 -20.99
C GLU A 281 15.45 18.57 -21.03
N THR A 282 16.64 19.12 -20.82
CA THR A 282 17.94 18.45 -20.94
C THR A 282 18.75 18.83 -19.73
N TYR A 283 19.20 17.82 -18.99
CA TYR A 283 19.99 17.97 -17.79
C TYR A 283 21.44 18.31 -18.15
N LEU A 284 22.03 19.39 -17.63
CA LEU A 284 23.47 19.66 -17.80
C LEU A 284 24.26 18.86 -16.78
N GLU A 285 25.17 18.00 -17.25
CA GLU A 285 26.13 17.30 -16.39
C GLU A 285 27.03 18.31 -15.66
N ARG A 286 27.09 18.22 -14.33
CA ARG A 286 28.01 19.02 -13.50
C ARG A 286 29.10 18.16 -12.89
N MET A 287 28.73 16.97 -12.45
CA MET A 287 29.66 15.99 -11.91
C MET A 287 29.21 14.58 -12.30
N ILE A 288 30.17 13.72 -12.61
CA ILE A 288 29.94 12.32 -12.96
C ILE A 288 30.88 11.42 -12.17
N ILE A 289 30.38 10.30 -11.67
CA ILE A 289 31.18 9.14 -11.29
C ILE A 289 30.93 8.08 -12.37
N ALA A 290 31.94 7.88 -13.21
CA ALA A 290 31.92 6.92 -14.29
C ALA A 290 31.74 5.50 -13.77
N GLN A 291 31.27 4.59 -14.64
CA GLN A 291 31.08 3.18 -14.30
C GLN A 291 32.39 2.49 -13.87
N ASP A 292 33.54 3.03 -14.27
CA ASP A 292 34.88 2.57 -13.89
C ASP A 292 35.47 3.33 -12.67
N GLY A 293 34.65 4.14 -11.99
CA GLY A 293 35.00 4.84 -10.75
C GLY A 293 35.68 6.20 -10.92
N ARG A 294 35.98 6.63 -12.16
CA ARG A 294 36.57 7.96 -12.40
C ARG A 294 35.56 9.07 -12.11
N VAL A 295 36.05 10.16 -11.54
CA VAL A 295 35.23 11.33 -11.18
C VAL A 295 35.51 12.49 -12.12
N GLY A 296 34.49 13.01 -12.76
CA GLY A 296 34.55 14.21 -13.60
C GLY A 296 33.77 15.36 -12.99
N ILE A 297 34.31 16.57 -13.06
CA ILE A 297 33.60 17.82 -12.77
C ILE A 297 33.71 18.71 -14.00
N ASN A 298 32.55 19.15 -14.50
CA ASN A 298 32.42 20.00 -15.69
C ASN A 298 33.09 19.41 -16.95
N THR A 299 33.25 18.08 -17.03
CA THR A 299 33.91 17.36 -18.13
C THR A 299 33.08 17.33 -19.41
N ASN A 300 31.76 17.53 -19.31
CA ASN A 300 30.83 17.54 -20.45
C ASN A 300 29.81 18.71 -20.36
N PRO A 301 30.26 19.98 -20.46
CA PRO A 301 29.43 21.14 -20.12
C PRO A 301 28.32 21.46 -21.13
N THR A 302 28.36 20.89 -22.34
CA THR A 302 27.42 21.20 -23.43
C THR A 302 26.40 20.10 -23.71
N ASN A 303 26.40 19.01 -22.93
CA ASN A 303 25.47 17.88 -23.04
C ASN A 303 25.22 17.37 -24.48
N LEU A 304 26.29 17.22 -25.26
CA LEU A 304 26.20 16.64 -26.60
C LEU A 304 26.13 15.12 -26.50
N SER A 305 24.93 14.55 -26.29
CA SER A 305 24.42 13.17 -26.57
C SER A 305 25.29 11.90 -26.37
N ALA A 306 26.61 11.98 -26.23
CA ALA A 306 27.55 10.93 -25.95
C ALA A 306 28.24 11.27 -24.63
N THR A 307 28.20 10.34 -23.69
CA THR A 307 28.81 10.52 -22.37
C THR A 307 30.33 10.70 -22.51
N ILE A 308 30.84 11.92 -22.46
CA ILE A 308 32.27 12.19 -22.42
C ILE A 308 32.77 11.71 -21.04
N GLN A 309 33.42 10.55 -21.01
CA GLN A 309 33.97 10.01 -19.77
C GLN A 309 35.16 10.84 -19.30
N PRO A 310 35.33 11.05 -17.99
CA PRO A 310 36.55 11.66 -17.46
C PRO A 310 37.76 10.84 -17.92
N THR A 311 38.79 11.45 -18.49
CA THR A 311 39.98 10.73 -18.98
C THR A 311 40.99 10.43 -17.88
N SER A 312 40.75 10.91 -16.66
CA SER A 312 41.60 10.73 -15.48
C SER A 312 40.75 10.30 -14.28
N THR A 313 41.38 9.75 -13.24
CA THR A 313 40.70 9.31 -11.99
C THR A 313 39.91 10.43 -11.34
N LEU A 314 40.45 11.65 -11.34
CA LEU A 314 39.75 12.88 -11.05
C LEU A 314 40.07 13.89 -12.17
N GLN A 315 39.06 14.34 -12.90
CA GLN A 315 39.20 15.39 -13.91
C GLN A 315 38.28 16.56 -13.56
N VAL A 316 38.85 17.75 -13.46
CA VAL A 316 38.09 18.99 -13.32
C VAL A 316 38.39 19.86 -14.53
N ASN A 317 37.39 20.09 -15.38
CA ASN A 317 37.54 20.97 -16.53
C ASN A 317 37.07 22.37 -16.15
N GLY A 318 37.99 23.23 -15.74
CA GLY A 318 37.70 24.56 -15.22
C GLY A 318 38.69 24.96 -14.14
N SER A 319 38.42 26.07 -13.46
CA SER A 319 39.28 26.53 -12.37
C SER A 319 39.04 25.72 -11.12
N VAL A 320 40.12 25.15 -10.58
CA VAL A 320 40.15 24.65 -9.21
C VAL A 320 40.56 25.80 -8.30
N ALA A 321 39.72 26.13 -7.32
CA ALA A 321 40.09 27.07 -6.27
C ALA A 321 41.16 26.41 -5.40
N VAL A 322 42.41 26.83 -5.59
CA VAL A 322 43.55 26.41 -4.76
C VAL A 322 43.97 27.58 -3.88
N GLY A 323 44.36 27.32 -2.64
CA GLY A 323 44.96 28.37 -1.82
C GLY A 323 46.25 28.86 -2.47
N VAL A 324 46.34 30.17 -2.66
CA VAL A 324 47.52 30.84 -3.21
C VAL A 324 48.10 31.76 -2.15
N VAL A 325 49.40 31.65 -1.91
CA VAL A 325 50.13 32.62 -1.09
C VAL A 325 51.14 33.34 -1.95
N ARG A 326 51.23 34.66 -1.75
CA ARG A 326 52.31 35.48 -2.28
C ARG A 326 53.28 35.77 -1.14
N LEU A 327 54.55 35.46 -1.35
CA LEU A 327 55.61 35.70 -0.38
C LEU A 327 56.52 36.80 -0.89
N ASN A 328 56.65 37.87 -0.11
CA ASN A 328 57.56 38.97 -0.40
C ASN A 328 58.81 38.82 0.47
N VAL A 329 59.97 38.78 -0.16
CA VAL A 329 61.27 38.67 0.53
C VAL A 329 61.93 40.04 0.55
N GLY A 330 62.14 40.59 1.75
CA GLY A 330 62.86 41.85 1.96
C GLY A 330 64.38 41.68 1.96
N GLY A 331 65.10 42.58 2.64
CA GLY A 331 66.57 42.52 2.76
C GLY A 331 67.11 41.34 3.60
N GLY A 332 66.28 40.73 4.45
CA GLY A 332 66.62 39.55 5.25
C GLY A 332 66.07 38.26 4.64
N GLY A 333 66.64 37.11 5.02
CA GLY A 333 66.13 35.81 4.57
C GLY A 333 64.74 35.50 5.15
N LEU A 334 63.93 34.74 4.40
CA LEU A 334 62.59 34.30 4.79
C LEU A 334 62.52 32.77 4.71
N THR A 335 61.95 32.13 5.73
CA THR A 335 61.53 30.73 5.68
C THR A 335 60.01 30.69 5.73
N TYR A 336 59.38 29.97 4.81
CA TYR A 336 57.94 29.79 4.78
C TYR A 336 57.58 28.32 4.61
N THR A 337 56.98 27.75 5.66
CA THR A 337 56.40 26.41 5.64
C THR A 337 55.03 26.45 4.98
N VAL A 338 54.85 25.70 3.90
CA VAL A 338 53.60 25.72 3.12
C VAL A 338 52.47 25.07 3.94
N PRO A 339 51.44 25.81 4.38
CA PRO A 339 50.34 25.24 5.15
C PRO A 339 49.51 24.28 4.29
N GLY A 340 48.79 23.35 4.93
CA GLY A 340 47.84 22.41 4.31
C GLY A 340 46.90 22.99 3.26
N THR A 341 46.56 24.26 3.40
CA THR A 341 45.56 24.98 2.61
C THR A 341 46.10 25.61 1.32
N ILE A 342 47.42 25.66 1.14
CA ILE A 342 48.06 26.32 -0.02
C ILE A 342 48.53 25.26 -1.04
N SER A 343 48.14 25.41 -2.30
CA SER A 343 48.65 24.54 -3.40
C SER A 343 49.47 25.31 -4.42
N LYS A 344 49.52 26.65 -4.31
CA LYS A 344 50.36 27.49 -5.14
C LYS A 344 51.08 28.56 -4.32
N VAL A 345 52.39 28.60 -4.49
CA VAL A 345 53.26 29.62 -3.87
C VAL A 345 53.79 30.51 -4.98
N ILE A 346 53.59 31.81 -4.84
CA ILE A 346 54.13 32.84 -5.75
C ILE A 346 55.18 33.62 -4.99
N LEU A 347 56.38 33.68 -5.55
CA LEU A 347 57.54 34.25 -4.88
C LEU A 347 57.91 35.59 -5.50
N ASP A 348 57.87 36.66 -4.71
CA ASP A 348 58.29 38.00 -5.13
C ASP A 348 59.53 38.41 -4.32
N ALA A 349 60.68 38.46 -4.99
CA ALA A 349 61.96 38.72 -4.33
C ALA A 349 62.37 40.19 -4.54
N SER A 350 62.00 41.08 -3.61
CA SER A 350 62.41 42.48 -3.61
C SER A 350 63.44 42.75 -2.50
N GLY A 351 64.71 42.42 -2.75
CA GLY A 351 65.79 42.62 -1.78
C GLY A 351 66.84 41.51 -1.79
N GLY A 352 67.93 41.71 -1.05
CA GLY A 352 69.16 40.89 -1.12
C GLY A 352 69.13 39.49 -0.47
N GLY A 353 68.06 39.08 0.21
CA GLY A 353 68.02 37.86 1.05
C GLY A 353 67.73 36.52 0.34
N THR A 354 67.85 35.42 1.09
CA THR A 354 67.54 34.02 0.69
C THR A 354 66.11 33.64 1.08
N LEU A 355 65.39 32.89 0.23
CA LEU A 355 64.09 32.31 0.57
C LEU A 355 64.18 30.79 0.63
N THR A 356 63.71 30.24 1.74
CA THR A 356 63.48 28.80 1.92
C THR A 356 61.98 28.54 1.92
N VAL A 357 61.50 27.73 0.97
CA VAL A 357 60.13 27.22 0.99
C VAL A 357 60.18 25.82 1.55
N GLU A 358 59.54 25.63 2.70
CA GLU A 358 59.49 24.35 3.36
C GLU A 358 58.26 23.57 2.90
N LEU A 359 58.48 22.40 2.28
CA LEU A 359 57.40 21.49 1.93
C LEU A 359 56.97 20.72 3.19
N PRO A 360 55.65 20.47 3.37
CA PRO A 360 55.19 19.64 4.47
C PRO A 360 55.75 18.22 4.39
N ASP A 361 55.75 17.52 5.53
CA ASP A 361 56.10 16.10 5.59
C ASP A 361 55.22 15.29 4.61
N PRO A 362 55.82 14.58 3.63
CA PRO A 362 55.08 13.83 2.60
C PRO A 362 54.15 12.77 3.19
N THR A 363 54.48 12.18 4.34
CA THR A 363 53.66 11.16 5.00
C THR A 363 52.30 11.68 5.48
N THR A 364 52.20 13.00 5.65
CA THR A 364 50.96 13.68 6.09
C THR A 364 50.14 14.23 4.93
N CYS A 365 50.65 14.16 3.69
CA CYS A 365 50.02 14.80 2.53
C CYS A 365 50.20 14.05 1.21
N ALA A 366 50.03 12.72 1.24
CA ALA A 366 50.04 11.87 0.05
C ALA A 366 49.11 12.39 -1.06
N GLY A 367 49.58 12.36 -2.31
CA GLY A 367 48.85 12.83 -3.49
C GLY A 367 48.86 14.34 -3.70
N ARG A 368 49.44 15.12 -2.78
CA ARG A 368 49.40 16.59 -2.85
C ARG A 368 50.29 17.14 -3.96
N LEU A 369 49.77 18.13 -4.67
CA LEU A 369 50.50 18.92 -5.66
C LEU A 369 50.78 20.32 -5.10
N ILE A 370 52.04 20.75 -5.13
CA ILE A 370 52.45 22.12 -4.81
C ILE A 370 53.16 22.68 -6.03
N SER A 371 52.64 23.79 -6.56
CA SER A 371 53.27 24.55 -7.62
C SER A 371 53.96 25.77 -7.03
N VAL A 372 55.26 25.89 -7.27
CA VAL A 372 56.07 27.05 -6.89
C VAL A 372 56.41 27.81 -8.15
N SER A 373 56.07 29.09 -8.16
CA SER A 373 56.27 29.97 -9.32
C SER A 373 56.87 31.30 -8.90
N ARG A 374 57.69 31.89 -9.77
CA ARG A 374 58.21 33.24 -9.55
C ARG A 374 57.22 34.32 -9.97
N GLY A 375 57.17 35.40 -9.18
CA GLY A 375 56.61 36.70 -9.50
C GLY A 375 57.65 37.56 -10.23
N THR A 376 58.43 38.38 -9.51
CA THR A 376 59.52 39.20 -10.07
C THR A 376 60.87 38.98 -9.34
N GLY A 377 62.00 39.06 -10.06
CA GLY A 377 63.37 38.94 -9.52
C GLY A 377 64.24 37.77 -10.05
N THR A 378 65.57 37.87 -9.91
CA THR A 378 66.59 36.94 -10.44
C THR A 378 67.42 36.27 -9.33
N LYS A 379 66.83 35.41 -8.48
CA LYS A 379 67.56 34.76 -7.37
C LYS A 379 67.25 33.26 -7.21
N THR A 380 68.18 32.55 -6.57
CA THR A 380 68.11 31.12 -6.22
C THR A 380 67.16 30.90 -5.05
N ILE A 381 66.31 29.87 -5.13
CA ILE A 381 65.39 29.47 -4.06
C ILE A 381 65.80 28.11 -3.55
N THR A 382 65.79 27.96 -2.23
CA THR A 382 66.03 26.66 -1.58
C THR A 382 64.67 26.04 -1.27
N ILE A 383 64.43 24.84 -1.81
CA ILE A 383 63.30 24.00 -1.39
C ILE A 383 63.83 22.99 -0.37
N ASP A 384 63.21 22.98 0.81
CA ASP A 384 63.61 22.14 1.94
C ASP A 384 62.39 21.33 2.44
N PRO A 385 62.33 20.01 2.25
CA PRO A 385 61.24 19.22 2.81
C PRO A 385 61.43 19.04 4.32
N VAL A 386 60.40 19.35 5.11
CA VAL A 386 60.42 19.08 6.55
C VAL A 386 60.57 17.56 6.77
N GLY A 387 61.55 17.17 7.61
CA GLY A 387 61.81 15.77 7.97
C GLY A 387 63.01 15.11 7.25
N GLY A 388 63.64 15.77 6.27
CA GLY A 388 64.88 15.31 5.61
C GLY A 388 64.70 14.19 4.57
N ASN A 389 65.60 14.12 3.57
CA ASN A 389 65.69 13.08 2.51
C ASN A 389 64.42 12.78 1.67
N ASN A 390 63.57 13.76 1.43
CA ASN A 390 62.27 13.50 0.83
C ASN A 390 62.05 14.14 -0.55
N ILE A 391 63.09 14.51 -1.33
CA ILE A 391 62.91 14.97 -2.72
C ILE A 391 63.70 14.08 -3.68
N GLN A 392 63.01 13.41 -4.60
CA GLN A 392 63.60 12.71 -5.74
C GLN A 392 63.62 13.63 -6.97
N SER A 393 64.81 13.81 -7.53
CA SER A 393 65.04 14.55 -8.78
C SER A 393 64.69 13.72 -10.02
N LEU A 394 64.51 14.37 -11.19
CA LEU A 394 64.20 13.69 -12.46
C LEU A 394 65.22 12.61 -12.88
N ASP A 395 66.46 12.69 -12.37
CA ASP A 395 67.51 11.69 -12.61
C ASP A 395 67.47 10.49 -11.64
N GLY A 396 66.48 10.47 -10.74
CA GLY A 396 66.28 9.41 -9.75
C GLY A 396 67.02 9.62 -8.42
N THR A 397 67.82 10.68 -8.28
CA THR A 397 68.61 10.95 -7.06
C THR A 397 67.75 11.55 -5.95
N ILE A 398 67.91 11.07 -4.71
CA ILE A 398 67.21 11.57 -3.52
C ILE A 398 68.16 12.49 -2.72
N GLY A 399 67.75 13.72 -2.41
CA GLY A 399 68.58 14.72 -1.72
C GLY A 399 67.87 15.46 -0.59
N ASN A 400 68.67 16.07 0.31
CA ASN A 400 68.20 16.81 1.50
C ASN A 400 67.64 18.20 1.20
N THR A 401 68.26 18.92 0.26
CA THR A 401 67.85 20.26 -0.15
C THR A 401 68.16 20.39 -1.64
N THR A 402 67.23 20.98 -2.39
CA THR A 402 67.53 21.32 -3.78
C THR A 402 67.49 22.83 -3.92
N SER A 403 68.66 23.42 -4.12
CA SER A 403 68.78 24.83 -4.52
C SER A 403 68.46 24.92 -6.00
N LEU A 404 67.31 25.50 -6.33
CA LEU A 404 66.81 25.57 -7.70
C LEU A 404 66.99 27.00 -8.22
N PRO A 405 67.78 27.20 -9.28
CA PRO A 405 67.69 28.44 -10.03
C PRO A 405 66.31 28.46 -10.71
N LEU A 406 65.41 29.37 -10.31
CA LEU A 406 64.14 29.58 -11.01
C LEU A 406 64.32 30.35 -12.33
N HIS A 407 65.43 30.15 -13.04
CA HIS A 407 65.68 30.76 -14.35
C HIS A 407 66.15 29.70 -15.36
N SER A 408 65.60 29.77 -16.58
CA SER A 408 66.39 29.42 -17.77
C SER A 408 67.27 30.61 -18.11
N ALA A 409 68.39 30.39 -18.80
CA ALA A 409 69.36 31.44 -19.16
C ALA A 409 68.77 32.64 -19.95
N ALA A 410 67.52 32.55 -20.41
CA ALA A 410 66.82 33.55 -21.21
C ALA A 410 65.70 34.33 -20.47
N GLY A 411 65.57 34.20 -19.15
CA GLY A 411 64.67 35.06 -18.35
C GLY A 411 63.19 34.64 -18.25
N SER A 412 62.73 33.57 -18.93
CA SER A 412 61.33 33.08 -18.84
C SER A 412 60.99 32.31 -17.56
N GLY A 413 59.87 32.68 -16.92
CA GLY A 413 59.32 32.10 -15.69
C GLY A 413 59.47 30.58 -15.59
N VAL A 414 60.15 30.05 -14.56
CA VAL A 414 60.18 28.60 -14.29
C VAL A 414 59.10 28.30 -13.26
N ASN A 415 58.18 27.39 -13.59
CA ASN A 415 57.24 26.80 -12.63
C ASN A 415 57.77 25.42 -12.25
N ILE A 416 57.92 25.17 -10.96
CA ILE A 416 58.34 23.88 -10.45
C ILE A 416 57.16 23.29 -9.70
N GLN A 417 56.80 22.06 -10.08
CA GLN A 417 55.76 21.31 -9.42
C GLN A 417 56.42 20.26 -8.54
N PHE A 418 55.81 20.02 -7.40
CA PHE A 418 56.18 18.93 -6.52
C PHE A 418 54.94 18.10 -6.28
N TRP A 419 55.07 16.78 -6.39
CA TRP A 419 54.00 15.83 -6.11
C TRP A 419 54.46 14.83 -5.06
N SER A 420 53.67 14.60 -4.02
CA SER A 420 53.97 13.57 -3.02
C SER A 420 53.23 12.27 -3.31
N ASP A 421 53.89 11.13 -3.18
CA ASP A 421 53.26 9.80 -3.20
C ASP A 421 52.88 9.28 -1.80
N GLY A 422 53.16 10.06 -0.75
CA GLY A 422 53.00 9.65 0.65
C GLY A 422 54.25 9.10 1.32
N VAL A 423 55.37 8.99 0.59
CA VAL A 423 56.67 8.57 1.11
C VAL A 423 57.72 9.65 0.85
N ILE A 424 57.80 10.15 -0.38
CA ILE A 424 58.70 11.22 -0.80
C ILE A 424 57.97 12.24 -1.68
N TRP A 425 58.64 13.34 -1.99
CA TRP A 425 58.26 14.31 -3.00
C TRP A 425 59.01 14.03 -4.30
N TYR A 426 58.29 14.11 -5.40
CA TYR A 426 58.79 14.06 -6.76
C TYR A 426 58.78 15.45 -7.36
N ARG A 427 59.85 15.79 -8.07
CA ARG A 427 59.95 17.03 -8.85
C ARG A 427 59.52 16.83 -10.30
#